data_AF-A0A497F7G7-F1
#
_entry.id   AF-A0A497F7G7-F1
#
_cell.length_a   1.000
_cell.length_b   1.000
_cell.length_c   1.000
_cell.angle_alpha   90.00
_cell.angle_beta   90.00
_cell.angle_gamma   90.00
#
_symmetry.space_group_name_H-M   'P 1'
#
loop_
_entity.id
_entity.type
_entity.pdbx_description
1 polymer ?
#
loop_
_entity_poly.entity_id
_entity_poly.type
_entity_poly.pdbx_seq_one_letter_code
_entity_poly.pdbx_strand_id
1 'polypeptide(L)'
;MTEYEEQAITKYLAYLRSKGISIDDKEVYPKCRVGDREIDAVLHSSDCTWYVIEVERGSLTYTGLGQILHYRHIFQRHRRLRPKAVVICESAPEDLKETCIVDQGIEVFELQRITY
;
A
#
# COMPACT_ATOMS: atom_id res chain seq x y z
N MET A 1 2.04 -1.59 14.99
CA MET A 1 0.92 -1.33 14.08
C MET A 1 -0.28 -0.93 14.91
N THR A 2 -1.03 0.09 14.51
CA THR A 2 -2.27 0.51 15.18
C THR A 2 -3.43 -0.36 14.74
N GLU A 3 -4.49 -0.44 15.54
CA GLU A 3 -5.72 -1.18 15.20
C GLU A 3 -6.32 -0.73 13.85
N TYR A 4 -6.24 0.57 13.55
CA TYR A 4 -6.72 1.12 12.28
C TYR A 4 -5.91 0.61 11.08
N GLU A 5 -4.58 0.62 11.19
CA GLU A 5 -3.69 0.12 10.13
C GLU A 5 -3.99 -1.35 9.85
N GLU A 6 -4.16 -2.16 10.91
CA GLU A 6 -4.49 -3.58 10.79
C GLU A 6 -5.84 -3.80 10.09
N GLN A 7 -6.88 -3.05 10.46
CA GLN A 7 -8.18 -3.12 9.80
C GLN A 7 -8.11 -2.70 8.33
N ALA A 8 -7.39 -1.63 8.02
CA ALA A 8 -7.21 -1.12 6.67
C ALA A 8 -6.50 -2.13 5.77
N ILE A 9 -5.38 -2.69 6.25
CA ILE A 9 -4.63 -3.74 5.54
C ILE A 9 -5.48 -4.99 5.36
N THR A 10 -6.22 -5.41 6.39
CA THR A 10 -7.12 -6.58 6.30
C THR A 10 -8.18 -6.41 5.21
N LYS A 11 -8.79 -5.23 5.12
CA LYS A 11 -9.75 -4.92 4.03
C LYS A 11 -9.09 -4.96 2.66
N TYR A 12 -7.87 -4.43 2.54
CA TYR A 12 -7.12 -4.49 1.27
C TYR A 12 -6.73 -5.93 0.89
N LEU A 13 -6.33 -6.76 1.85
CA LEU A 13 -6.07 -8.19 1.61
C LEU A 13 -7.32 -8.93 1.13
N ALA A 14 -8.49 -8.64 1.71
CA ALA A 14 -9.77 -9.19 1.26
C ALA A 14 -10.10 -8.74 -0.18
N TYR A 15 -9.84 -7.47 -0.52
CA TYR A 15 -9.98 -6.96 -1.87
C TYR A 15 -9.07 -7.68 -2.86
N LEU A 16 -7.78 -7.85 -2.55
CA LEU A 16 -6.83 -8.60 -3.40
C LEU A 16 -7.31 -10.04 -3.64
N ARG A 17 -7.75 -10.73 -2.59
CA ARG A 17 -8.34 -12.08 -2.70
C ARG A 17 -9.57 -12.11 -3.61
N SER A 18 -10.45 -11.10 -3.52
CA SER A 18 -11.62 -10.98 -4.42
C SER A 18 -11.23 -10.79 -5.90
N LYS A 19 -10.02 -10.28 -6.17
CA LYS A 19 -9.44 -10.16 -7.51
C LYS A 19 -8.65 -11.41 -7.95
N GLY A 20 -8.66 -12.47 -7.15
CA GLY A 20 -7.90 -13.69 -7.42
C GLY A 20 -6.39 -13.57 -7.14
N ILE A 21 -5.95 -12.49 -6.47
CA ILE A 21 -4.56 -12.31 -6.07
C ILE A 21 -4.38 -13.00 -4.72
N SER A 22 -3.58 -14.06 -4.70
CA SER A 22 -3.23 -14.76 -3.46
C SER A 22 -1.99 -14.12 -2.84
N ILE A 23 -2.14 -13.62 -1.63
CA ILE A 23 -1.04 -13.15 -0.78
C ILE A 23 -0.55 -14.33 0.05
N ASP A 24 0.76 -14.49 0.18
CA ASP A 24 1.30 -15.52 1.05
C ASP A 24 1.07 -15.07 2.50
N ASP A 25 0.20 -15.78 3.24
CA ASP A 25 -0.23 -15.34 4.59
C ASP A 25 0.95 -15.25 5.58
N LYS A 26 2.10 -15.87 5.26
CA LYS A 26 3.35 -15.80 6.01
C LYS A 26 4.24 -14.59 5.64
N GLU A 27 3.84 -13.82 4.63
CA GLU A 27 4.64 -12.74 4.03
C GLU A 27 3.90 -11.40 4.01
N VAL A 28 3.01 -11.21 4.99
CA VAL A 28 2.57 -9.88 5.43
C VAL A 28 3.55 -9.39 6.47
N TYR A 29 4.32 -8.36 6.15
CA TYR A 29 5.32 -7.76 7.04
C TYR A 29 4.82 -6.41 7.55
N PRO A 30 4.12 -6.37 8.69
CA PRO A 30 3.69 -5.11 9.30
C PRO A 30 4.90 -4.35 9.86
N LYS A 31 4.88 -3.01 9.74
CA LYS A 31 5.96 -2.13 10.22
C LYS A 31 7.35 -2.64 9.76
N CYS A 32 7.45 -2.97 8.47
CA CYS A 32 8.64 -3.57 7.90
C CYS A 32 9.76 -2.53 7.81
N ARG A 33 10.90 -2.81 8.45
CA ARG A 33 12.06 -1.95 8.35
C ARG A 33 12.82 -2.20 7.05
N VAL A 34 12.96 -1.17 6.23
CA VAL A 34 13.70 -1.19 4.96
C VAL A 34 14.73 -0.06 4.99
N GLY A 35 16.00 -0.43 5.21
CA GLY A 35 17.04 0.53 5.54
C GLY A 35 16.73 1.25 6.85
N ASP A 36 16.68 2.58 6.81
CA ASP A 36 16.44 3.44 7.97
C ASP A 36 14.98 3.87 8.15
N ARG A 37 14.06 3.32 7.35
CA ARG A 37 12.63 3.64 7.41
C ARG A 37 11.80 2.43 7.78
N GLU A 38 10.67 2.71 8.38
CA GLU A 38 9.61 1.74 8.69
C GLU A 38 8.46 1.99 7.72
N ILE A 39 8.09 0.96 6.96
CA ILE A 39 6.97 0.95 6.02
C ILE A 39 5.78 0.31 6.73
N ASP A 40 4.58 0.86 6.57
CA ASP A 40 3.39 0.37 7.29
C ASP A 40 3.13 -1.10 7.07
N ALA A 41 3.18 -1.54 5.81
CA ALA A 41 3.21 -2.94 5.47
C ALA A 41 3.95 -3.21 4.15
N VAL A 42 4.53 -4.39 4.09
CA VAL A 42 5.01 -5.00 2.84
C VAL A 42 4.27 -6.32 2.66
N LEU A 43 3.78 -6.58 1.45
CA LEU A 43 3.17 -7.86 1.08
C LEU A 43 3.97 -8.52 -0.04
N HIS A 44 3.90 -9.85 -0.10
CA HIS A 44 4.34 -10.63 -1.24
C HIS A 44 3.22 -11.58 -1.68
N SER A 45 2.89 -11.55 -2.97
CA SER A 45 1.93 -12.46 -3.58
C SER A 45 2.60 -13.71 -4.13
N SER A 46 1.80 -14.75 -4.33
CA SER A 46 2.26 -16.03 -4.89
C SER A 46 2.78 -15.93 -6.33
N ASP A 47 2.46 -14.87 -7.05
CA ASP A 47 3.03 -14.54 -8.37
C ASP A 47 4.37 -13.77 -8.30
N CYS A 48 4.95 -13.70 -7.10
CA CYS A 48 6.17 -12.98 -6.77
C CYS A 48 6.09 -11.45 -6.89
N THR A 49 4.88 -10.88 -6.92
CA THR A 49 4.70 -9.43 -6.85
C THR A 49 4.89 -8.93 -5.41
N TRP A 50 5.71 -7.90 -5.24
CA TRP A 50 5.87 -7.19 -3.97
C TRP A 50 4.98 -5.96 -3.92
N TYR A 51 4.39 -5.70 -2.76
CA TYR A 51 3.59 -4.52 -2.48
C TYR A 51 4.22 -3.75 -1.32
N VAL A 52 4.34 -2.43 -1.45
CA VAL A 52 4.62 -1.51 -0.34
C VAL A 52 3.37 -0.70 -0.07
N ILE A 53 3.01 -0.57 1.20
CA ILE A 53 1.75 0.03 1.63
C ILE A 53 2.04 1.19 2.57
N GLU A 54 1.36 2.31 2.33
CA GLU A 54 1.16 3.42 3.28
C GLU A 54 -0.32 3.46 3.67
N VAL A 55 -0.61 3.60 4.96
CA VAL A 55 -1.97 3.75 5.48
C VAL A 55 -2.15 5.15 6.05
N GLU A 56 -3.08 5.91 5.48
CA GLU A 56 -3.38 7.26 5.91
C GLU A 56 -4.79 7.34 6.52
N ARG A 57 -4.91 7.94 7.72
CA ARG A 57 -6.22 8.22 8.32
C ARG A 57 -6.85 9.43 7.63
N GLY A 58 -8.08 9.27 7.14
CA GLY A 58 -8.82 10.33 6.47
C GLY A 58 -8.50 10.43 4.97
N SER A 59 -8.35 11.65 4.47
CA SER A 59 -8.13 11.90 3.05
C SER A 59 -6.65 11.80 2.68
N LEU A 60 -6.33 11.25 1.52
CA LEU A 60 -4.96 11.22 0.98
C LEU A 60 -4.36 12.63 0.96
N THR A 61 -3.16 12.77 1.53
CA THR A 61 -2.40 14.02 1.50
C THR A 61 -1.13 13.92 0.66
N TYR A 62 -0.53 15.07 0.34
CA TYR A 62 0.80 15.13 -0.27
C TYR A 62 1.87 14.45 0.59
N THR A 63 1.69 14.40 1.91
CA THR A 63 2.60 13.70 2.82
C THR A 63 2.54 12.20 2.57
N GLY A 64 1.35 11.60 2.57
CA GLY A 64 1.17 10.17 2.26
C GLY A 64 1.68 9.81 0.86
N LEU A 65 1.45 10.68 -0.13
CA LEU A 65 2.01 10.52 -1.48
C LEU A 65 3.55 10.54 -1.48
N GLY A 66 4.14 11.49 -0.75
CA GLY A 66 5.60 11.57 -0.60
C GLY A 66 6.18 10.32 0.08
N GLN A 67 5.52 9.83 1.12
CA GLN A 67 5.92 8.62 1.85
C GLN A 67 5.90 7.40 0.92
N ILE A 68 4.81 7.14 0.21
CA ILE A 68 4.71 5.95 -0.64
C ILE A 68 5.72 5.96 -1.80
N LEU A 69 5.98 7.14 -2.39
CA LEU A 69 7.01 7.31 -3.41
C LEU A 69 8.40 6.99 -2.86
N HIS A 70 8.69 7.50 -1.66
CA HIS A 70 9.94 7.24 -0.98
C HIS A 70 10.08 5.76 -0.60
N TYR A 71 9.03 5.14 -0.08
CA TYR A 71 9.02 3.73 0.34
C TYR A 71 9.26 2.79 -0.83
N ARG A 72 8.60 3.04 -1.98
CA ARG A 72 8.86 2.30 -3.21
C ARG A 72 10.33 2.43 -3.64
N HIS A 73 10.90 3.64 -3.58
CA HIS A 73 12.29 3.87 -3.94
C HIS A 73 13.27 3.13 -3.03
N ILE A 74 13.12 3.22 -1.71
CA ILE A 74 14.02 2.55 -0.76
C ILE A 74 13.90 1.03 -0.87
N PHE A 75 12.70 0.50 -1.07
CA PHE A 75 12.49 -0.93 -1.27
C PHE A 75 13.21 -1.40 -2.53
N GLN A 76 13.02 -0.69 -3.65
CA GLN A 76 13.69 -1.00 -4.91
C GLN A 76 15.22 -0.94 -4.79
N ARG A 77 15.75 0.04 -4.04
CA ARG A 77 17.19 0.16 -3.82
C ARG A 77 17.76 -1.02 -3.03
N HIS A 78 17.09 -1.44 -1.95
CA HIS A 78 17.59 -2.49 -1.06
C HIS A 78 17.34 -3.91 -1.58
N ARG A 79 16.18 -4.14 -2.19
CA ARG A 79 15.75 -5.47 -2.67
C ARG A 79 16.03 -5.70 -4.15
N ARG A 80 16.41 -4.67 -4.89
CA ARG A 80 16.62 -4.71 -6.36
C ARG A 80 15.38 -5.17 -7.15
N LEU A 81 14.20 -5.04 -6.55
CA LEU A 81 12.89 -5.38 -7.12
C LEU A 81 11.98 -4.16 -7.03
N ARG A 82 11.21 -3.85 -8.07
CA ARG A 82 10.27 -2.73 -8.04
C ARG A 82 8.91 -3.20 -7.52
N PRO A 83 8.47 -2.78 -6.32
CA PRO A 83 7.18 -3.19 -5.80
C PRO A 83 6.06 -2.35 -6.41
N LYS A 84 4.84 -2.86 -6.36
CA LYS A 84 3.61 -2.06 -6.48
C LYS A 84 3.51 -1.16 -5.24
N ALA A 85 3.16 0.09 -5.47
CA ALA A 85 2.93 1.06 -4.41
C ALA A 85 1.44 1.21 -4.18
N VAL A 86 1.01 1.15 -2.93
CA VAL A 86 -0.39 1.24 -2.53
C VAL A 86 -0.53 2.25 -1.42
N VAL A 87 -1.49 3.14 -1.56
CA VAL A 87 -1.97 4.00 -0.47
C VAL A 87 -3.36 3.53 -0.09
N ILE A 88 -3.57 3.28 1.20
CA ILE A 88 -4.88 3.00 1.76
C ILE A 88 -5.35 4.22 2.55
N CYS A 89 -6.51 4.76 2.20
CA CYS A 89 -7.09 5.95 2.83
C CYS A 89 -8.61 5.86 2.89
N GLU A 90 -9.29 6.78 3.58
CA GLU A 90 -10.76 6.81 3.64
C GLU A 90 -11.36 7.45 2.39
N SER A 91 -10.66 8.46 1.88
CA SER A 91 -10.99 9.16 0.63
C SER A 91 -9.70 9.67 -0.02
N ALA A 92 -9.74 9.99 -1.30
CA ALA A 92 -8.69 10.77 -1.93
C ALA A 92 -9.29 11.85 -2.85
N PRO A 93 -8.74 13.07 -2.86
CA PRO A 93 -9.08 14.09 -3.86
C PRO A 93 -8.84 13.57 -5.28
N GLU A 94 -9.68 13.96 -6.23
CA GLU A 94 -9.62 13.42 -7.60
C GLU A 94 -8.31 13.75 -8.30
N ASP A 95 -7.80 14.97 -8.13
CA ASP A 95 -6.51 15.42 -8.66
C ASP A 95 -5.34 14.57 -8.13
N LEU A 96 -5.36 14.22 -6.84
CA LEU A 96 -4.35 13.33 -6.25
C LEU A 96 -4.51 11.89 -6.70
N LYS A 97 -5.74 11.39 -6.88
CA LYS A 97 -5.96 10.05 -7.45
C LYS A 97 -5.41 9.95 -8.86
N GLU A 98 -5.71 10.92 -9.71
CA GLU A 98 -5.22 10.99 -11.09
C GLU A 98 -3.68 11.00 -11.09
N THR A 99 -3.06 11.86 -10.28
CA THR A 99 -1.59 11.94 -10.14
C THR A 99 -0.99 10.60 -9.69
N CYS A 100 -1.59 9.94 -8.69
CA CYS A 100 -1.14 8.64 -8.19
C CYS A 100 -1.21 7.56 -9.27
N ILE A 101 -2.37 7.41 -9.91
CA ILE A 101 -2.67 6.28 -10.79
C ILE A 101 -2.01 6.48 -12.16
N VAL A 102 -2.21 7.65 -12.77
CA VAL A 102 -1.80 7.93 -14.15
C VAL A 102 -0.31 8.19 -14.24
N ASP A 103 0.22 9.04 -13.37
CA ASP A 103 1.60 9.52 -13.53
C ASP A 103 2.62 8.64 -12.79
N GLN A 104 2.20 8.03 -11.67
CA GLN A 104 3.14 7.37 -10.75
C GLN A 104 2.94 5.87 -10.64
N GLY A 105 1.85 5.29 -11.17
CA GLY A 105 1.53 3.86 -11.02
C GLY A 105 1.40 3.45 -9.54
N ILE A 106 0.76 4.31 -8.74
CA ILE A 106 0.42 4.09 -7.34
C ILE A 106 -1.08 3.74 -7.29
N GLU A 107 -1.41 2.62 -6.67
CA GLU A 107 -2.78 2.24 -6.40
C GLU A 107 -3.32 3.04 -5.20
N VAL A 108 -4.48 3.67 -5.37
CA VAL A 108 -5.19 4.33 -4.27
C VAL A 108 -6.41 3.48 -3.92
N PHE A 109 -6.40 2.92 -2.70
CA PHE A 109 -7.46 2.09 -2.19
C PHE A 109 -8.26 2.83 -1.11
N GLU A 110 -9.46 3.29 -1.51
CA GLU A 110 -10.38 3.98 -0.60
C GLU A 110 -11.23 2.99 0.20
N LEU A 111 -11.16 3.05 1.53
CA LEU A 111 -11.86 2.13 2.44
C LEU A 111 -13.39 2.16 2.30
N GLN A 112 -13.96 3.26 1.79
CA GLN A 112 -15.41 3.41 1.59
C GLN A 112 -15.94 2.67 0.35
N ARG A 113 -15.07 2.19 -0.56
CA ARG A 113 -15.50 1.47 -1.78
C ARG A 113 -15.90 0.02 -1.55
N ILE A 114 -15.72 -0.54 -0.34
CA ILE A 114 -16.22 -1.87 0.00
C ILE A 114 -17.53 -1.73 0.77
N THR A 115 -18.64 -1.81 0.05
CA THR A 115 -19.95 -2.17 0.62
C THR A 115 -20.09 -3.68 0.50
N TYR A 116 -20.36 -4.36 1.63
CA TYR A 116 -20.68 -5.79 1.66
C TYR A 116 -22.07 -6.04 1.08
#